data_AF-A0A7R9PVR2-F1
#
_entry.id   AF-A0A7R9PVR2-F1
#
_cell.length_a   1.000
_cell.length_b   1.000
_cell.length_c   1.000
_cell.angle_alpha   90.00
_cell.angle_beta   90.00
_cell.angle_gamma   90.00
#
_symmetry.space_group_name_H-M   'P 1'
#
loop_
_entity.id
_entity.type
_entity.pdbx_description
1 polymer ?
#
loop_
_entity_poly.entity_id
_entity_poly.type
_entity_poly.pdbx_seq_one_letter_code
_entity_poly.pdbx_strand_id
1 'polypeptide(L)' 'MNRLAIIITLASIISYELSTNLLGLRRRVTSGRQLNGKVVVITGANTGIGKETAYLLSLRGAKVW' A
#
# COMPACT_ATOMS: atom_id res chain seq x y z
N MET A 1 -4.15 11.54 34.47
CA MET A 1 -4.91 11.31 33.21
C MET A 1 -6.28 10.78 33.57
N ASN A 2 -7.35 11.45 33.19
CA ASN A 2 -8.73 11.08 33.53
C ASN A 2 -9.15 9.82 32.78
N ARG A 3 -9.92 8.94 33.45
CA ARG A 3 -10.41 7.67 32.87
C ARG A 3 -11.13 7.89 31.53
N LEU A 4 -11.81 9.02 31.38
CA LEU A 4 -12.47 9.43 30.14
C LEU A 4 -11.51 9.64 28.96
N ALA A 5 -10.36 10.30 29.15
CA ALA A 5 -9.40 10.51 28.07
C ALA A 5 -8.78 9.19 27.58
N ILE A 6 -8.56 8.25 28.51
CA ILE A 6 -8.04 6.92 28.17
C ILE A 6 -9.05 6.18 27.29
N ILE A 7 -10.34 6.18 27.66
CA ILE A 7 -11.39 5.51 26.90
C ILE A 7 -11.55 6.11 25.50
N ILE A 8 -11.54 7.44 25.38
CA ILE A 8 -11.67 8.12 24.08
C ILE A 8 -10.48 7.80 23.16
N THR A 9 -9.27 7.81 23.69
CA THR A 9 -8.05 7.49 22.92
C THR A 9 -8.07 6.04 22.42
N LEU A 10 -8.47 5.09 23.28
CA LEU A 10 -8.58 3.69 22.88
C LEU A 10 -9.69 3.47 21.85
N ALA A 11 -10.86 4.09 22.05
CA ALA A 11 -11.97 4.00 21.11
C ALA A 11 -11.58 4.52 19.72
N SER A 12 -10.84 5.62 19.65
CA SER A 12 -10.39 6.19 18.37
C SER A 12 -9.36 5.33 17.65
N ILE A 13 -8.42 4.70 18.37
CA ILE A 13 -7.49 3.71 17.79
C ILE A 13 -8.25 2.52 17.21
N ILE A 14 -9.19 1.95 17.96
CA ILE A 14 -10.00 0.80 17.54
C ILE A 14 -10.86 1.17 16.32
N SER A 15 -11.52 2.33 16.32
CA SER A 15 -12.32 2.80 15.19
C SER A 15 -11.48 3.02 13.93
N TYR A 16 -10.24 3.50 14.05
CA TYR A 16 -9.33 3.67 12.92
C TYR A 16 -8.92 2.34 12.29
N GLU A 17 -8.51 1.37 13.12
CA GLU A 17 -8.13 0.03 12.65
C GLU A 17 -9.34 -0.69 12.01
N LEU A 18 -10.53 -0.56 12.62
CA LEU A 18 -11.78 -1.10 12.07
C LEU A 18 -12.11 -0.48 10.70
N SER A 19 -12.01 0.85 10.58
CA SER A 19 -12.31 1.58 9.35
C SER A 19 -11.36 1.23 8.21
N THR A 20 -10.07 1.10 8.50
CA THR A 20 -9.06 0.80 7.47
C THR A 20 -9.11 -0.65 6.98
N ASN A 21 -9.52 -1.60 7.82
CA ASN A 21 -9.59 -3.02 7.47
C ASN A 21 -10.97 -3.47 6.93
N LEU A 22 -12.09 -2.95 7.44
CA LEU A 22 -13.44 -3.38 7.01
C LEU A 22 -14.05 -2.54 5.89
N LEU A 23 -13.80 -1.22 5.85
CA LEU A 23 -14.36 -0.36 4.80
C LEU A 23 -13.55 -0.41 3.49
N GLY A 24 -12.51 -1.25 3.41
CA GLY A 24 -11.75 -1.46 2.18
C GLY A 24 -11.03 -0.20 1.67
N LEU A 25 -10.80 0.81 2.53
CA LEU A 25 -10.04 2.02 2.19
C LEU A 25 -8.64 1.68 1.65
N ARG A 26 -8.10 0.51 2.01
CA ARG A 26 -6.95 -0.10 1.34
C ARG A 26 -7.36 -0.72 0.00
N ARG A 27 -7.53 0.10 -1.03
CA ARG A 27 -7.65 -0.40 -2.40
C ARG A 27 -6.38 -1.13 -2.82
N ARG A 28 -6.45 -2.46 -2.91
CA ARG A 28 -5.41 -3.27 -3.54
C ARG A 28 -5.65 -3.31 -5.05
N VAL A 29 -4.74 -2.72 -5.83
CA VAL A 29 -4.74 -2.87 -7.28
C VAL A 29 -3.94 -4.11 -7.65
N THR A 30 -4.61 -5.24 -7.77
CA THR A 30 -4.00 -6.53 -8.15
C THR A 30 -4.41 -6.91 -9.57
N SER A 31 -3.98 -6.15 -10.58
CA SER A 31 -4.10 -6.63 -11.95
C SER A 31 -3.08 -7.75 -12.18
N GLY A 32 -3.55 -8.97 -12.46
CA GLY A 32 -2.70 -10.12 -12.79
C GLY A 32 -2.09 -10.09 -14.20
N ARG A 33 -2.02 -8.92 -14.83
CA ARG A 33 -1.62 -8.78 -16.23
C ARG A 33 -0.11 -8.95 -16.37
N GLN A 34 0.30 -9.85 -17.25
CA GLN A 34 1.71 -10.00 -17.62
C GLN A 34 2.15 -8.80 -18.48
N LEU A 35 3.39 -8.37 -18.29
CA LEU A 35 4.02 -7.21 -18.90
C LEU A 35 5.22 -7.59 -19.77
N ASN A 36 5.28 -8.85 -20.22
CA ASN A 36 6.32 -9.35 -21.11
C ASN A 36 6.51 -8.44 -22.33
N GLY A 37 7.77 -8.05 -22.59
CA GLY A 37 8.13 -7.18 -23.71
C GLY A 37 7.72 -5.71 -23.53
N LYS A 38 7.28 -5.30 -22.34
CA LYS A 38 7.04 -3.88 -22.02
C LYS A 38 8.22 -3.30 -21.27
N VAL A 39 8.46 -2.01 -21.50
CA VAL A 39 9.47 -1.22 -20.82
C VAL A 39 8.77 -0.21 -19.93
N VAL A 40 9.22 -0.07 -18.68
CA VAL A 40 8.67 0.88 -17.70
C VAL A 40 9.81 1.68 -17.10
N VAL A 41 9.58 2.98 -16.92
CA VAL A 41 10.51 3.89 -16.25
C VAL A 41 9.90 4.29 -14.92
N ILE A 42 10.65 4.17 -13.82
CA ILE A 42 10.17 4.48 -12.48
C ILE A 42 11.12 5.46 -11.79
N THR A 43 10.62 6.66 -11.55
CA THR A 43 11.35 7.68 -10.79
C THR A 43 11.23 7.41 -9.28
N GLY A 44 12.25 7.77 -8.51
CA GLY A 44 12.24 7.55 -7.05
C GLY A 44 12.24 6.08 -6.63
N ALA A 45 12.84 5.18 -7.42
CA ALA A 45 12.83 3.73 -7.17
C ALA A 45 13.83 3.24 -6.11
N ASN A 46 14.56 4.14 -5.45
CA ASN A 46 15.57 3.77 -4.47
C ASN A 46 14.96 3.18 -3.18
N THR A 47 13.80 3.70 -2.76
CA THR A 47 13.10 3.28 -1.53
C THR A 47 11.57 3.41 -1.66
N GLY A 48 10.84 2.95 -0.64
CA GLY A 48 9.41 3.15 -0.50
C GLY A 48 8.59 2.61 -1.68
N ILE A 49 7.56 3.37 -2.09
CA ILE A 49 6.58 2.95 -3.09
C ILE A 49 7.24 2.74 -4.46
N GLY A 50 8.23 3.57 -4.83
CA GLY A 50 8.94 3.43 -6.10
C GLY A 50 9.68 2.09 -6.20
N LYS A 51 10.41 1.70 -5.14
CA LYS A 51 11.12 0.42 -5.07
C LYS A 51 10.18 -0.77 -5.19
N GLU A 52 9.10 -0.77 -4.42
CA GLU A 52 8.16 -1.89 -4.42
C GLU A 52 7.40 -2.01 -5.76
N THR A 53 7.10 -0.87 -6.38
CA THR A 53 6.50 -0.81 -7.72
C THR A 53 7.45 -1.38 -8.77
N ALA A 54 8.73 -1.00 -8.74
CA ALA A 54 9.75 -1.55 -9.64
C ALA A 54 9.85 -3.07 -9.53
N TYR A 55 9.93 -3.57 -8.29
CA TYR A 55 9.98 -5.00 -8.02
C TYR A 55 8.72 -5.74 -8.50
N LEU A 56 7.52 -5.24 -8.19
CA LEU A 56 6.28 -5.89 -8.59
C LEU A 56 6.04 -5.87 -10.11
N LEU A 57 6.52 -4.85 -10.83
CA LEU A 57 6.39 -4.79 -12.29
C LEU A 57 7.46 -5.66 -12.99
N SER A 58 8.66 -5.79 -12.43
CA SER A 58 9.67 -6.71 -12.97
C SER A 58 9.26 -8.18 -12.81
N LEU A 59 8.63 -8.56 -11.68
CA LEU A 59 8.07 -9.89 -11.48
C LEU A 59 6.98 -10.26 -12.49
N ARG A 60 6.33 -9.25 -13.09
CA ARG A 60 5.36 -9.42 -14.19
C ARG A 60 6.00 -9.43 -15.58
N GLY A 61 7.32 -9.43 -15.67
CA GLY A 61 8.07 -9.53 -16.93
C GLY A 61 8.32 -8.22 -17.66
N ALA A 62 8.11 -7.07 -17.00
CA ALA A 62 8.51 -5.79 -17.56
C ALA A 62 10.02 -5.55 -17.41
N LYS A 63 10.63 -4.87 -18.40
CA LYS A 63 11.97 -4.31 -18.27
C LYS A 63 11.88 -2.94 -17.58
N VAL A 64 12.42 -2.84 -16.38
CA VAL A 64 12.35 -1.62 -15.55
C VAL A 64 13.63 -0.81 -15.69
N TRP A 65 13.49 0.51 -15.84
CA TRP A 65 14.56 1.50 -15.88
C TRP A 65 14.36 2.59 -14.82
#